data_AF-R9B1A4-F1
#
_entry.id   AF-R9B1A4-F1
#
_cell.length_a   1.000
_cell.length_b   1.000
_cell.length_c   1.000
_cell.angle_alpha   90.00
_cell.angle_beta   90.00
_cell.angle_gamma   90.00
#
_symmetry.space_group_name_H-M   'P 1'
#
loop_
_entity.id
_entity.type
_entity.pdbx_description
1 polymer ?
#
loop_
_entity_poly.entity_id
_entity_poly.type
_entity_poly.pdbx_seq_one_letter_code
_entity_poly.pdbx_strand_id
1 'polypeptide(L)'
;MELLNSPLKKADFDQIDSYFNAYKSNFLKLDIKELSIEKFKTDFKSFDKYLINLSDAEKARAWLYLYSKVTKYLKDQTPVIQPNKQFDNLNSRKLASYIVSLVILAMVGWGIHVFLNREESPEEKAEKRYLRTVNSAEIAVSSVLKDPYSAVFRNQRGFCGEVNSKNSFGAYTGYVRYIAPKPDLIVLESTMDQSEFEEVWNKLCK
;
A
#
# COMPACT_ATOMS: atom_id res chain seq x y z
N MET A 1 -40.04 10.83 10.67
CA MET A 1 -40.55 9.47 10.95
C MET A 1 -42.05 9.55 10.82
N GLU A 2 -42.57 8.92 9.78
CA GLU A 2 -43.99 8.82 9.48
C GLU A 2 -44.78 8.34 10.70
N LEU A 3 -45.91 8.99 10.90
CA LEU A 3 -46.99 8.59 11.79
C LEU A 3 -47.53 7.23 11.29
N LEU A 4 -46.87 6.14 11.70
CA LEU A 4 -47.42 4.80 11.59
C LEU A 4 -48.71 4.76 12.43
N ASN A 5 -49.85 4.83 11.73
CA ASN A 5 -51.22 4.59 12.17
C ASN A 5 -51.30 3.95 13.58
N SER A 6 -51.42 4.78 14.61
CA SER A 6 -51.29 4.37 16.02
C SER A 6 -52.65 4.30 16.72
N PRO A 7 -52.95 3.23 17.49
CA PRO A 7 -54.19 3.13 18.27
C PRO A 7 -54.08 3.78 19.67
N LEU A 8 -52.97 4.45 20.03
CA LEU A 8 -52.93 5.24 21.25
C LEU A 8 -53.81 6.50 21.09
N LYS A 9 -54.73 6.71 22.02
CA LYS A 9 -55.59 7.89 22.04
C LYS A 9 -54.81 9.07 22.60
N LYS A 10 -55.26 10.28 22.28
CA LYS A 10 -54.68 11.53 22.82
C LYS A 10 -54.57 11.50 24.35
N ALA A 11 -55.61 11.01 25.02
CA ALA A 11 -55.64 10.88 26.48
C ALA A 11 -54.53 9.97 27.03
N ASP A 12 -54.13 8.94 26.27
CA ASP A 12 -53.04 8.03 26.67
C ASP A 12 -51.70 8.77 26.59
N PHE A 13 -51.46 9.52 25.51
CA PHE A 13 -50.27 10.37 25.40
C PHE A 13 -50.20 11.42 26.52
N ASP A 14 -51.32 12.05 26.85
CA ASP A 14 -51.38 13.05 27.94
C ASP A 14 -51.01 12.42 29.30
N GLN A 15 -51.41 11.16 29.55
CA GLN A 15 -51.02 10.42 30.75
C GLN A 15 -49.52 10.10 30.78
N ILE A 16 -48.96 9.66 29.64
CA ILE A 16 -47.52 9.38 29.54
C ILE A 16 -46.70 10.66 29.74
N ASP A 17 -47.19 11.78 29.23
CA ASP A 17 -46.57 13.10 29.38
C ASP A 17 -46.61 13.60 30.81
N SER A 18 -47.73 13.38 31.51
CA SER A 18 -47.86 13.65 32.94
C SER A 18 -46.85 12.84 33.76
N TYR A 19 -46.73 11.53 33.47
CA TYR A 19 -45.72 10.68 34.09
C TYR A 19 -44.30 11.18 33.80
N PHE A 20 -43.99 11.49 32.55
CA PHE A 20 -42.68 12.00 32.17
C PHE A 20 -42.31 13.27 32.97
N ASN A 21 -43.24 14.20 33.10
CA ASN A 21 -43.00 15.45 33.83
C ASN A 21 -42.86 15.23 35.34
N ALA A 22 -43.67 14.33 35.93
CA ALA A 22 -43.60 14.00 37.35
C ALA A 22 -42.27 13.34 37.76
N TYR A 23 -41.71 12.49 36.89
CA TYR A 23 -40.48 11.75 37.15
C TYR A 23 -39.24 12.34 36.45
N LYS A 24 -39.35 13.58 35.94
CA LYS A 24 -38.32 14.26 35.16
C LYS A 24 -36.94 14.28 35.82
N SER A 25 -36.89 14.54 37.13
CA SER A 25 -35.67 14.54 37.94
C SER A 25 -35.04 13.15 38.13
N ASN A 26 -35.85 12.10 38.10
CA ASN A 26 -35.36 10.72 38.20
C ASN A 26 -34.67 10.30 36.90
N PHE A 27 -35.19 10.74 35.75
CA PHE A 27 -34.56 10.44 34.46
C PHE A 27 -33.16 11.05 34.34
N LEU A 28 -32.91 12.24 34.91
CA LEU A 28 -31.58 12.88 34.89
C LEU A 28 -30.48 12.05 35.57
N LYS A 29 -30.84 11.08 36.40
CA LYS A 29 -29.90 10.18 37.08
C LYS A 29 -29.46 9.00 36.20
N LEU A 30 -30.07 8.82 35.02
CA LEU A 30 -29.76 7.74 34.10
C LEU A 30 -28.52 8.07 33.26
N ASP A 31 -27.68 7.07 33.02
CA ASP A 31 -26.63 7.15 32.00
C ASP A 31 -27.19 6.74 30.64
N ILE A 32 -27.19 7.68 29.68
CA ILE A 32 -27.65 7.45 28.30
C ILE A 32 -26.85 6.32 27.62
N LYS A 33 -25.56 6.18 27.92
CA LYS A 33 -24.67 5.20 27.25
C LYS A 33 -24.99 3.76 27.63
N GLU A 34 -25.53 3.55 28.83
CA GLU A 34 -25.91 2.23 29.34
C GLU A 34 -27.42 1.96 29.23
N LEU A 35 -28.18 2.89 28.65
CA LEU A 35 -29.62 2.83 28.62
C LEU A 35 -30.11 1.84 27.56
N SER A 36 -30.58 0.67 28.01
CA SER A 36 -31.31 -0.29 27.19
C SER A 36 -32.81 -0.25 27.52
N ILE A 37 -33.66 -0.63 26.56
CA ILE A 37 -35.12 -0.62 26.75
C ILE A 37 -35.56 -1.56 27.90
N GLU A 38 -34.90 -2.70 28.07
CA GLU A 38 -35.23 -3.67 29.12
C GLU A 38 -34.80 -3.20 30.52
N LYS A 39 -33.61 -2.58 30.63
CA LYS A 39 -33.17 -1.92 31.86
C LYS A 39 -34.09 -0.75 32.21
N PHE A 40 -34.47 0.06 31.22
CA PHE A 40 -35.40 1.17 31.39
C PHE A 40 -36.78 0.74 31.91
N LYS A 41 -37.36 -0.33 31.34
CA LYS A 41 -38.62 -0.88 31.85
C LYS A 41 -38.52 -1.34 33.31
N THR A 42 -37.37 -1.93 33.66
CA THR A 42 -37.09 -2.39 35.02
C THR A 42 -36.99 -1.22 36.00
N ASP A 43 -36.22 -0.18 35.64
CA ASP A 43 -35.96 1.00 36.49
C ASP A 43 -37.22 1.86 36.70
N PHE A 44 -38.15 1.86 35.74
CA PHE A 44 -39.38 2.66 35.78
C PHE A 44 -40.66 1.83 35.82
N LYS A 45 -40.61 0.64 36.43
CA LYS A 45 -41.77 -0.27 36.56
C LYS A 45 -43.05 0.38 37.10
N SER A 46 -42.93 1.48 37.85
CA SER A 46 -44.08 2.31 38.27
C SER A 46 -44.94 2.82 37.11
N PHE A 47 -44.40 2.92 35.90
CA PHE A 47 -45.12 3.32 34.71
C PHE A 47 -46.21 2.31 34.31
N ASP A 48 -46.06 1.02 34.64
CA ASP A 48 -47.06 -0.01 34.34
C ASP A 48 -48.43 0.32 34.96
N LYS A 49 -48.46 1.10 36.05
CA LYS A 49 -49.70 1.58 36.69
C LYS A 49 -50.53 2.48 35.77
N TYR A 50 -49.90 3.14 34.80
CA TYR A 50 -50.55 4.01 33.82
C TYR A 50 -50.97 3.24 32.56
N LEU A 51 -50.63 1.97 32.48
CA LEU A 51 -50.86 1.11 31.31
C LEU A 51 -51.95 0.06 31.55
N ILE A 52 -52.61 0.07 32.71
CA ILE A 52 -53.55 -0.97 33.15
C ILE A 52 -54.70 -1.19 32.16
N ASN A 53 -55.19 -0.11 31.54
CA ASN A 53 -56.34 -0.14 30.63
C ASN A 53 -55.94 -0.32 29.15
N LEU A 54 -54.67 -0.60 28.86
CA LEU A 54 -54.14 -0.74 27.50
C LEU A 54 -53.97 -2.22 27.12
N SER A 55 -54.14 -2.54 25.84
CA SER A 55 -53.74 -3.84 25.29
C SER A 55 -52.22 -4.00 25.28
N ASP A 56 -51.71 -5.22 25.23
CA ASP A 56 -50.26 -5.45 25.33
C ASP A 56 -49.46 -4.79 24.18
N ALA A 57 -50.06 -4.68 22.99
CA ALA A 57 -49.47 -3.93 21.87
C ALA A 57 -49.41 -2.42 22.16
N GLU A 58 -50.41 -1.86 22.81
CA GLU A 58 -50.44 -0.44 23.22
C GLU A 58 -49.47 -0.18 24.38
N LYS A 59 -49.35 -1.10 25.34
CA LYS A 59 -48.35 -1.03 26.42
C LYS A 59 -46.93 -0.95 25.85
N ALA A 60 -46.60 -1.82 24.88
CA ALA A 60 -45.29 -1.82 24.24
C ALA A 60 -45.01 -0.46 23.55
N ARG A 61 -46.01 0.11 22.87
CA ARG A 61 -45.89 1.43 22.24
C ARG A 61 -45.75 2.56 23.25
N ALA A 62 -46.51 2.53 24.35
CA ALA A 62 -46.41 3.51 25.42
C ALA A 62 -45.00 3.50 26.05
N TRP A 63 -44.44 2.31 26.27
CA TRP A 63 -43.06 2.14 26.72
C TRP A 63 -42.03 2.71 25.74
N LEU A 64 -42.19 2.45 24.44
CA LEU A 64 -41.30 3.01 23.41
C LEU A 64 -41.41 4.53 23.31
N TYR A 65 -42.63 5.06 23.44
CA TYR A 65 -42.88 6.50 23.43
C TYR A 65 -42.18 7.19 24.61
N LEU A 66 -42.39 6.67 25.83
CA LEU A 66 -41.74 7.19 27.03
C LEU A 66 -40.20 7.09 26.92
N TYR A 67 -39.68 5.94 26.48
CA TYR A 67 -38.25 5.73 26.28
C TYR A 67 -37.64 6.72 25.27
N SER A 68 -38.31 6.94 24.14
CA SER A 68 -37.91 7.91 23.13
C SER A 68 -37.91 9.34 23.68
N LYS A 69 -38.94 9.69 24.46
CA LYS A 69 -39.04 11.01 25.10
C LYS A 69 -37.94 11.25 26.12
N VAL A 70 -37.65 10.25 26.96
CA VAL A 70 -36.57 10.30 27.95
C VAL A 70 -35.20 10.38 27.29
N THR A 71 -34.92 9.53 26.29
CA THR A 71 -33.63 9.58 25.56
C THR A 71 -33.42 10.93 24.87
N LYS A 72 -34.47 11.51 24.27
CA LYS A 72 -34.40 12.87 23.71
C LYS A 72 -34.13 13.91 24.78
N TYR A 73 -34.88 13.87 25.89
CA TYR A 73 -34.67 14.80 27.01
C TYR A 73 -33.25 14.71 27.57
N LEU A 74 -32.71 13.50 27.75
CA LEU A 74 -31.34 13.34 28.25
C LEU A 74 -30.30 13.83 27.25
N LYS A 75 -30.49 13.63 25.93
CA LYS A 75 -29.63 14.23 24.89
C LYS A 75 -29.68 15.76 24.89
N ASP A 76 -30.84 16.33 25.18
CA ASP A 76 -31.01 17.79 25.28
C ASP A 76 -30.41 18.35 26.58
N GLN A 77 -30.28 17.53 27.63
CA GLN A 77 -29.71 17.90 28.92
C GLN A 77 -28.22 17.57 29.06
N THR A 78 -27.68 16.64 28.26
CA THR A 78 -26.22 16.53 28.14
C THR A 78 -25.73 17.89 27.71
N PRO A 79 -24.86 18.57 28.49
CA PRO A 79 -24.25 19.79 28.00
C PRO A 79 -23.65 19.41 26.66
N VAL A 80 -23.97 20.20 25.63
CA VAL A 80 -23.18 20.15 24.40
C VAL A 80 -21.78 20.42 24.90
N ILE A 81 -21.00 19.35 25.08
CA ILE A 81 -19.56 19.44 25.04
C ILE A 81 -19.36 19.87 23.59
N GLN A 82 -19.42 21.18 23.38
CA GLN A 82 -18.65 21.82 22.34
C GLN A 82 -17.27 21.18 22.56
N PRO A 83 -16.76 20.36 21.63
CA PRO A 83 -15.41 19.85 21.76
C PRO A 83 -14.56 21.06 22.12
N ASN A 84 -13.85 20.94 23.24
CA ASN A 84 -13.20 22.05 23.89
C ASN A 84 -12.37 22.81 22.85
N LYS A 85 -12.90 23.94 22.34
CA LYS A 85 -12.21 24.83 21.40
C LYS A 85 -10.95 25.45 22.02
N GLN A 86 -10.65 25.12 23.27
CA GLN A 86 -9.47 25.58 24.00
C GLN A 86 -8.27 24.61 23.91
N PHE A 87 -8.43 23.39 23.37
CA PHE A 87 -7.31 22.55 22.93
C PHE A 87 -7.23 22.34 21.41
N ASP A 88 -8.09 22.98 20.62
CA ASP A 88 -8.12 22.84 19.16
C ASP A 88 -7.56 24.04 18.38
N ASN A 89 -6.81 24.93 19.04
CA ASN A 89 -6.18 26.09 18.39
C ASN A 89 -4.68 25.93 18.13
N LEU A 90 -4.15 24.71 18.15
CA LEU A 90 -2.97 24.38 17.34
C LEU A 90 -3.42 23.57 16.11
N ASN A 91 -3.80 24.31 15.07
CA ASN A 91 -3.47 23.92 13.70
C ASN A 91 -4.01 22.55 13.24
N SER A 92 -5.24 22.15 13.55
CA SER A 92 -5.81 20.84 13.11
C SER A 92 -5.68 20.59 11.59
N ARG A 93 -5.78 21.63 10.75
CA ARG A 93 -5.47 21.55 9.31
C ARG A 93 -3.98 21.34 9.02
N LYS A 94 -3.07 21.99 9.74
CA LYS A 94 -1.63 21.72 9.58
C LYS A 94 -1.25 20.37 10.18
N LEU A 95 -1.90 19.92 11.26
CA LEU A 95 -1.69 18.61 11.88
C LEU A 95 -2.11 17.50 10.92
N ALA A 96 -3.28 17.62 10.28
CA ALA A 96 -3.69 16.72 9.21
C ALA A 96 -2.72 16.74 8.03
N SER A 97 -2.27 17.94 7.61
CA SER A 97 -1.25 18.08 6.57
C SER A 97 0.08 17.41 6.96
N TYR A 98 0.54 17.58 8.20
CA TYR A 98 1.78 16.97 8.70
C TYR A 98 1.66 15.45 8.76
N ILE A 99 0.52 14.91 9.19
CA ILE A 99 0.28 13.46 9.21
C ILE A 99 0.32 12.90 7.79
N VAL A 100 -0.34 13.54 6.82
CA VAL A 100 -0.30 13.12 5.41
C VAL A 100 1.14 13.18 4.86
N SER A 101 1.87 14.26 5.14
CA SER A 101 3.28 14.38 4.75
C SER A 101 4.15 13.29 5.37
N LEU A 102 3.96 12.95 6.64
CA LEU A 102 4.72 11.87 7.30
C LEU A 102 4.41 10.49 6.73
N VAL A 103 3.15 10.21 6.38
CA VAL A 103 2.77 8.94 5.73
C VAL A 103 3.40 8.83 4.34
N ILE A 104 3.41 9.91 3.56
CA ILE A 104 4.08 9.93 2.26
C ILE A 104 5.58 9.71 2.43
N LEU A 105 6.22 10.39 3.38
CA LEU A 105 7.65 10.20 3.67
C LEU A 105 7.95 8.77 4.12
N ALA A 106 7.08 8.14 4.91
CA ALA A 106 7.22 6.76 5.32
C ALA A 106 7.09 5.79 4.14
N MET A 107 6.13 5.99 3.23
CA MET A 107 5.98 5.17 2.02
C MET A 107 7.15 5.35 1.06
N VAL A 108 7.62 6.58 0.86
CA VAL A 108 8.81 6.87 0.05
C VAL A 108 10.04 6.25 0.69
N GLY A 109 10.22 6.40 2.00
CA GLY A 109 11.30 5.79 2.76
C GLY A 109 11.30 4.26 2.67
N TRP A 110 10.11 3.64 2.76
CA TRP A 110 9.96 2.19 2.61
C TRP A 110 10.25 1.74 1.17
N GLY A 111 9.76 2.46 0.16
CA GLY A 111 10.06 2.20 -1.24
C GLY A 111 11.56 2.31 -1.55
N ILE A 112 12.23 3.33 -1.02
CA ILE A 112 13.69 3.49 -1.11
C ILE A 112 14.39 2.33 -0.41
N HIS A 113 13.95 1.93 0.79
CA HIS A 113 14.54 0.81 1.52
C HIS A 113 14.45 -0.50 0.73
N VAL A 114 13.29 -0.82 0.15
CA VAL A 114 13.10 -1.99 -0.71
C VAL A 114 13.98 -1.93 -1.96
N PHE A 115 14.09 -0.75 -2.58
CA PHE A 115 14.91 -0.56 -3.77
C PHE A 115 16.41 -0.69 -3.48
N LEU A 116 16.91 -0.09 -2.39
CA LEU A 116 18.31 -0.15 -1.99
C LEU A 116 18.72 -1.54 -1.49
N ASN A 117 17.80 -2.29 -0.88
CA ASN A 117 18.05 -3.64 -0.39
C ASN A 117 17.69 -4.73 -1.40
N ARG A 118 17.53 -4.39 -2.68
CA ARG A 118 17.35 -5.38 -3.73
C ARG A 118 18.64 -6.17 -3.92
N GLU A 119 18.66 -7.40 -3.44
CA GLU A 119 19.72 -8.34 -3.78
C GLU A 119 19.50 -8.90 -5.19
N GLU A 120 20.53 -8.77 -6.04
CA GLU A 120 20.55 -9.44 -7.34
C GLU A 120 20.67 -10.96 -7.13
N SER A 121 19.91 -11.73 -7.91
CA SER A 121 20.02 -13.19 -7.85
C SER A 121 21.43 -13.62 -8.29
N PRO A 122 21.93 -14.78 -7.81
CA PRO A 122 23.21 -15.31 -8.26
C PRO A 122 23.28 -15.51 -9.78
N GLU A 123 22.15 -15.87 -10.40
CA GLU A 123 22.00 -16.04 -11.86
C GLU A 123 22.11 -14.71 -12.60
N GLU A 124 21.37 -13.69 -12.15
CA GLU A 124 21.43 -12.33 -12.73
C GLU A 124 22.85 -11.75 -12.63
N LYS A 125 23.50 -11.96 -11.49
CA LYS A 125 24.88 -11.52 -11.27
C LYS A 125 25.87 -12.27 -12.18
N ALA A 126 25.67 -13.56 -12.39
CA ALA A 126 26.49 -14.37 -13.29
C ALA A 126 26.31 -13.94 -14.75
N GLU A 127 25.07 -13.71 -15.18
CA GLU A 127 24.75 -13.22 -16.53
C GLU A 127 25.35 -11.83 -16.77
N LYS A 128 25.18 -10.88 -15.84
CA LYS A 128 25.81 -9.55 -15.92
C LYS A 128 27.33 -9.64 -16.02
N ARG A 129 27.96 -10.57 -15.29
CA ARG A 129 29.41 -10.80 -15.36
C ARG A 129 29.82 -11.37 -16.72
N TYR A 130 29.04 -12.31 -17.25
CA TYR A 130 29.27 -12.89 -18.57
C TYR A 130 29.18 -11.81 -19.66
N LEU A 131 28.10 -11.04 -19.69
CA LEU A 131 27.90 -9.94 -20.66
C LEU A 131 29.01 -8.89 -20.55
N ARG A 132 29.44 -8.51 -19.34
CA ARG A 132 30.59 -7.59 -19.17
C ARG A 132 31.86 -8.15 -19.78
N THR A 133 32.10 -9.46 -19.63
CA THR A 133 33.30 -10.11 -20.17
C THR A 133 33.29 -10.09 -21.69
N VAL A 134 32.16 -10.47 -22.29
CA VAL A 134 31.96 -10.47 -23.75
C VAL A 134 32.12 -9.06 -24.32
N ASN A 135 31.43 -8.07 -23.76
CA ASN A 135 31.52 -6.68 -24.22
C ASN A 135 32.96 -6.12 -24.10
N SER A 136 33.66 -6.47 -23.02
CA SER A 136 35.06 -6.04 -22.85
C SER A 136 35.98 -6.64 -23.90
N ALA A 137 35.75 -7.90 -24.27
CA ALA A 137 36.48 -8.58 -25.34
C ALA A 137 36.18 -7.95 -26.71
N GLU A 138 34.91 -7.66 -27.02
CA GLU A 138 34.53 -6.96 -28.26
C GLU A 138 35.21 -5.60 -28.37
N ILE A 139 35.19 -4.79 -27.30
CA ILE A 139 35.84 -3.48 -27.25
C ILE A 139 37.35 -3.62 -27.49
N ALA A 140 38.01 -4.55 -26.79
CA ALA A 140 39.44 -4.79 -26.93
C ALA A 140 39.81 -5.22 -28.36
N VAL A 141 39.09 -6.18 -28.92
CA VAL A 141 39.32 -6.66 -30.29
C VAL A 141 39.07 -5.54 -31.29
N SER A 142 37.98 -4.78 -31.13
CA SER A 142 37.65 -3.65 -32.02
C SER A 142 38.78 -2.63 -32.10
N SER A 143 39.53 -2.42 -31.00
CA SER A 143 40.63 -1.46 -30.95
C SER A 143 41.82 -1.80 -31.86
N VAL A 144 41.97 -3.07 -32.26
CA VAL A 144 43.07 -3.54 -33.13
C VAL A 144 42.65 -3.80 -34.58
N LEU A 145 41.35 -3.67 -34.91
CA LEU A 145 40.84 -3.85 -36.26
C LEU A 145 41.10 -2.62 -37.14
N LYS A 146 41.17 -2.84 -38.46
CA LYS A 146 41.35 -1.74 -39.43
C LYS A 146 40.12 -0.85 -39.56
N ASP A 147 38.93 -1.42 -39.47
CA ASP A 147 37.65 -0.70 -39.44
C ASP A 147 36.78 -1.24 -38.29
N PRO A 148 36.92 -0.66 -37.08
CA PRO A 148 36.20 -1.11 -35.88
C PRO A 148 34.68 -1.03 -36.01
N TYR A 149 34.16 -0.04 -36.74
CA TYR A 149 32.71 0.18 -36.87
C TYR A 149 32.03 -0.84 -37.78
N SER A 150 32.80 -1.51 -38.64
CA SER A 150 32.32 -2.61 -39.48
C SER A 150 32.39 -3.98 -38.79
N ALA A 151 32.89 -4.06 -37.55
CA ALA A 151 33.13 -5.32 -36.88
C ALA A 151 31.82 -6.07 -36.61
N VAL A 152 31.78 -7.35 -37.02
CA VAL A 152 30.68 -8.27 -36.73
C VAL A 152 31.23 -9.43 -35.92
N PHE A 153 30.69 -9.61 -34.73
CA PHE A 153 31.10 -10.65 -33.79
C PHE A 153 30.12 -11.83 -33.79
N ARG A 154 30.63 -13.06 -33.66
CA ARG A 154 29.82 -14.27 -33.51
C ARG A 154 30.55 -15.34 -32.70
N ASN A 155 29.84 -16.41 -32.35
CA ASN A 155 30.36 -17.57 -31.61
C ASN A 155 31.11 -17.18 -30.31
N GLN A 156 30.60 -16.16 -29.62
CA GLN A 156 31.27 -15.57 -28.47
C GLN A 156 31.07 -16.42 -27.21
N ARG A 157 32.18 -16.68 -26.50
CA ARG A 157 32.21 -17.40 -25.22
C ARG A 157 33.23 -16.72 -24.31
N GLY A 158 32.73 -15.90 -23.39
CA GLY A 158 33.59 -15.14 -22.47
C GLY A 158 34.50 -14.19 -23.25
N PHE A 159 35.80 -14.48 -23.28
CA PHE A 159 36.82 -13.66 -23.95
C PHE A 159 37.26 -14.21 -25.32
N CYS A 160 36.61 -15.26 -25.82
CA CYS A 160 36.91 -15.86 -27.11
C CYS A 160 35.72 -15.71 -28.06
N GLY A 161 36.01 -15.66 -29.36
CA GLY A 161 34.96 -15.65 -30.37
C GLY A 161 35.52 -15.51 -31.78
N GLU A 162 34.65 -15.14 -32.70
CA GLU A 162 35.01 -14.84 -34.08
C GLU A 162 34.60 -13.41 -34.44
N VAL A 163 35.45 -12.73 -35.21
CA VAL A 163 35.22 -11.36 -35.67
C VAL A 163 35.47 -11.25 -37.17
N ASN A 164 34.64 -10.49 -37.87
CA ASN A 164 34.87 -10.09 -39.25
C ASN A 164 34.78 -8.57 -39.36
N SER A 165 35.75 -7.93 -40.02
CA SER A 165 35.77 -6.48 -40.24
C SER A 165 36.32 -6.16 -41.63
N LYS A 166 36.04 -4.95 -42.11
CA LYS A 166 36.63 -4.45 -43.34
C LYS A 166 38.13 -4.20 -43.17
N ASN A 167 38.88 -4.49 -44.21
CA ASN A 167 40.29 -4.11 -44.34
C ASN A 167 40.43 -2.66 -44.82
N SER A 168 41.67 -2.19 -45.01
CA SER A 168 41.96 -0.83 -45.51
C SER A 168 41.40 -0.53 -46.90
N PHE A 169 40.97 -1.54 -47.66
CA PHE A 169 40.32 -1.39 -48.97
C PHE A 169 38.77 -1.45 -48.87
N GLY A 170 38.21 -1.53 -47.66
CA GLY A 170 36.77 -1.54 -47.42
C GLY A 170 36.08 -2.90 -47.64
N ALA A 171 36.84 -3.97 -47.87
CA ALA A 171 36.32 -5.31 -48.10
C ALA A 171 36.42 -6.18 -46.83
N TYR A 172 35.40 -7.01 -46.57
CA TYR A 172 35.44 -8.02 -45.51
C TYR A 172 36.39 -9.16 -45.89
N THR A 173 37.24 -9.57 -44.94
CA THR A 173 38.24 -10.63 -45.16
C THR A 173 37.80 -11.99 -44.65
N GLY A 174 36.61 -12.07 -44.03
CA GLY A 174 36.10 -13.29 -43.42
C GLY A 174 36.25 -13.26 -41.89
N TYR A 175 35.57 -14.20 -41.24
CA TYR A 175 35.63 -14.34 -39.78
C TYR A 175 36.97 -14.97 -39.37
N VAL A 176 37.64 -14.33 -38.42
CA VAL A 176 38.85 -14.82 -37.77
C VAL A 176 38.61 -15.04 -36.29
N ARG A 177 39.21 -16.08 -35.72
CA ARG A 177 39.12 -16.32 -34.27
C ARG A 177 39.96 -15.33 -33.49
N TYR A 178 39.47 -14.95 -32.32
CA TYR A 178 40.17 -14.06 -31.40
C TYR A 178 40.15 -14.57 -29.96
N ILE A 179 41.17 -14.18 -29.19
CA ILE A 179 41.31 -14.43 -27.75
C ILE A 179 41.68 -13.10 -27.09
N ALA A 180 40.81 -12.58 -26.21
CA ALA A 180 40.97 -11.26 -25.58
C ALA A 180 40.72 -11.28 -24.06
N PRO A 181 41.53 -12.01 -23.27
CA PRO A 181 41.32 -12.20 -21.83
C PRO A 181 41.47 -10.90 -21.03
N LYS A 182 42.16 -9.89 -21.58
CA LYS A 182 42.36 -8.57 -21.01
C LYS A 182 42.38 -7.52 -22.12
N PRO A 183 42.06 -6.24 -21.81
CA PRO A 183 42.09 -5.16 -22.81
C PRO A 183 43.42 -5.00 -23.56
N ASP A 184 44.55 -5.29 -22.90
CA ASP A 184 45.88 -5.12 -23.49
C ASP A 184 46.46 -6.41 -24.09
N LEU A 185 45.72 -7.52 -24.02
CA LEU A 185 46.14 -8.82 -24.53
C LEU A 185 45.09 -9.32 -25.52
N ILE A 186 45.27 -8.96 -26.78
CA ILE A 186 44.45 -9.41 -27.90
C ILE A 186 45.30 -10.28 -28.81
N VAL A 187 44.79 -11.47 -29.11
CA VAL A 187 45.37 -12.38 -30.08
C VAL A 187 44.34 -12.64 -31.16
N LEU A 188 44.71 -12.39 -32.41
CA LEU A 188 43.95 -12.83 -33.58
C LEU A 188 44.66 -14.04 -34.19
N GLU A 189 43.87 -15.01 -34.66
CA GLU A 189 44.37 -16.19 -35.37
C GLU A 189 45.32 -15.83 -36.52
N SER A 190 45.06 -14.71 -37.21
CA SER A 190 45.89 -14.22 -38.32
C SER A 190 47.21 -13.57 -37.92
N THR A 191 47.48 -13.38 -36.62
CA THR A 191 48.66 -12.63 -36.12
C THR A 191 49.77 -13.50 -35.53
N MET A 192 49.55 -14.81 -35.39
CA MET A 192 50.53 -15.76 -34.84
C MET A 192 50.54 -17.07 -35.63
N ASP A 193 51.48 -17.95 -35.29
CA ASP A 193 51.52 -19.28 -35.90
C ASP A 193 50.27 -20.10 -35.55
N GLN A 194 49.79 -20.88 -36.52
CA GLN A 194 48.56 -21.65 -36.36
C GLN A 194 48.65 -22.70 -35.25
N SER A 195 49.82 -23.34 -35.07
CA SER A 195 50.00 -24.36 -34.04
C SER A 195 49.99 -23.77 -32.64
N GLU A 196 50.62 -22.61 -32.46
CA GLU A 196 50.63 -21.86 -31.19
C GLU A 196 49.24 -21.34 -30.85
N PHE A 197 48.51 -20.79 -31.84
CA PHE A 197 47.15 -20.32 -31.63
C PHE A 197 46.22 -21.44 -31.17
N GLU A 198 46.29 -22.62 -31.80
CA GLU A 198 45.47 -23.77 -31.43
C GLU A 198 45.75 -24.25 -30.01
N GLU A 199 47.01 -24.25 -29.57
CA GLU A 199 47.37 -24.61 -28.20
C GLU A 199 46.67 -23.68 -27.19
N VAL A 200 46.78 -22.36 -27.41
CA VAL A 200 46.18 -21.34 -26.54
C VAL A 200 44.65 -21.42 -26.59
N TRP A 201 44.08 -21.59 -27.77
CA TRP A 201 42.63 -21.73 -27.98
C TRP A 201 42.07 -22.94 -27.24
N ASN A 202 42.74 -24.10 -27.32
CA ASN A 202 42.32 -25.31 -26.63
C ASN A 202 42.37 -25.17 -25.11
N LYS A 203 43.31 -24.38 -24.59
CA LYS A 203 43.47 -24.17 -23.16
C LYS A 203 42.47 -23.15 -22.58
N LEU A 204 42.07 -22.16 -23.37
CA LEU A 204 41.32 -21.01 -22.86
C LEU A 204 39.88 -20.89 -23.39
N CYS A 205 39.58 -21.46 -24.55
CA CYS A 205 38.34 -21.21 -25.29
C CYS A 205 37.47 -22.46 -25.54
N LYS A 206 37.95 -23.65 -25.14
CA LYS A 206 37.19 -24.90 -25.21
C LYS A 206 36.53 -25.26 -23.90
#